data_AF-A0A7S1L9D1-F1
#
_entry.id   AF-A0A7S1L9D1-F1
#
_cell.length_a   1.000
_cell.length_b   1.000
_cell.length_c   1.000
_cell.angle_alpha   90.00
_cell.angle_beta   90.00
_cell.angle_gamma   90.00
#
_symmetry.space_group_name_H-M   'P 1'
#
loop_
_entity.id
_entity.type
_entity.pdbx_description
1 polymer ?
#
loop_
_entity_poly.entity_id
_entity_poly.type
_entity_poly.pdbx_seq_one_letter_code
_entity_poly.pdbx_strand_id
1 'polypeptide(L)'
;ATLALRAEARASELASADLPARAPGAELTVGEALSEMMATMQYDKFWAGMAVQLENSQLAIEAGTDAEKQRAVLLLKDLREQLEELQRGQVAMFVKEKEVLECILALLEGPSLVTLKTVVSGVQYERTSGHGSSAPASAKARELAKKGAEVLKNFPVNPWDFKEVDNQVEVTVTIRVAPSTTKEDIKVAIQPSSLCVAIRGHEQQPHVINGTLAGPIDV
;
A
#
# COMPACT_ATOMS: atom_id res chain seq x y z
N ALA A 1 -1.98 9.31 15.78
CA ALA A 1 -1.00 9.91 14.84
C ALA A 1 -1.54 9.76 13.43
N THR A 2 -1.80 10.88 12.74
CA THR A 2 -2.41 10.90 11.40
C THR A 2 -1.61 10.08 10.40
N LEU A 3 -2.28 9.40 9.45
CA LEU A 3 -1.66 8.70 8.32
C LEU A 3 -0.56 9.53 7.63
N ALA A 4 -0.74 10.86 7.59
CA ALA A 4 0.26 11.82 7.13
C ALA A 4 1.58 11.80 7.92
N LEU A 5 1.55 11.66 9.26
CA LEU A 5 2.75 11.58 10.10
C LEU A 5 3.50 10.25 9.92
N ARG A 6 2.77 9.14 9.68
CA ARG A 6 3.38 7.84 9.37
C ARG A 6 3.97 7.82 7.96
N ALA A 7 3.31 8.46 7.00
CA ALA A 7 3.85 8.69 5.66
C ALA A 7 5.08 9.62 5.69
N GLU A 8 5.09 10.67 6.52
CA GLU A 8 6.24 11.55 6.72
C GLU A 8 7.45 10.83 7.32
N ALA A 9 7.24 9.99 8.34
CA ALA A 9 8.33 9.21 8.95
C ALA A 9 8.96 8.22 7.95
N ARG A 10 8.13 7.53 7.16
CA ARG A 10 8.60 6.56 6.14
C ARG A 10 9.22 7.22 4.92
N ALA A 11 8.66 8.32 4.44
CA ALA A 11 9.24 9.09 3.33
C ALA A 11 10.66 9.58 3.68
N SER A 12 10.91 9.93 4.95
CA SER A 12 12.23 10.33 5.41
C SER A 12 13.23 9.17 5.50
N GLU A 13 12.79 7.93 5.75
CA GLU A 13 13.64 6.73 5.79
C GLU A 13 13.94 6.19 4.37
N LEU A 14 12.95 6.19 3.47
CA LEU A 14 13.08 5.69 2.09
C LEU A 14 13.78 6.68 1.15
N ALA A 15 13.71 7.99 1.41
CA ALA A 15 14.47 8.99 0.64
C ALA A 15 15.99 8.80 0.76
N SER A 16 16.47 8.07 1.79
CA SER A 16 17.88 7.72 1.98
C SER A 16 18.27 6.32 1.52
N ALA A 17 17.31 5.48 1.11
CA ALA A 17 17.60 4.14 0.60
C ALA A 17 17.97 4.22 -0.89
N ASP A 18 19.27 4.15 -1.18
CA ASP A 18 19.76 3.91 -2.54
C ASP A 18 19.27 2.53 -3.00
N LEU A 19 18.18 2.52 -3.77
CA LEU A 19 17.76 1.33 -4.51
C LEU A 19 18.86 0.98 -5.52
N PRO A 20 19.24 -0.30 -5.65
CA PRO A 20 20.35 -0.70 -6.52
C PRO A 20 20.06 -0.30 -7.97
N ALA A 21 21.02 0.41 -8.60
CA ALA A 21 20.94 0.79 -10.00
C ALA A 21 20.84 -0.45 -10.90
N ARG A 22 19.80 -0.51 -11.74
CA ARG A 22 19.53 -1.65 -12.63
C ARG A 22 20.31 -1.59 -13.93
N ALA A 23 20.55 -2.77 -14.50
CA ALA A 23 21.02 -2.89 -15.87
C ALA A 23 19.92 -2.39 -16.83
N PRO A 24 20.26 -1.59 -17.86
CA PRO A 24 19.29 -1.10 -18.84
C PRO A 24 18.56 -2.27 -19.52
N GLY A 25 17.24 -2.21 -19.56
CA GLY A 25 16.40 -3.19 -20.28
C GLY A 25 15.98 -4.44 -19.51
N ALA A 26 16.24 -4.54 -18.21
CA ALA A 26 15.71 -5.61 -17.38
C ALA A 26 14.17 -5.51 -17.22
N GLU A 27 13.46 -6.62 -17.37
CA GLU A 27 12.01 -6.67 -17.13
C GLU A 27 11.72 -6.45 -15.63
N LEU A 28 10.66 -5.69 -15.34
CA LEU A 28 10.26 -5.40 -13.95
C LEU A 28 9.25 -6.41 -13.46
N THR A 29 9.36 -6.77 -12.19
CA THR A 29 8.26 -7.44 -11.48
C THR A 29 7.22 -6.43 -10.99
N VAL A 30 5.99 -6.88 -10.74
CA VAL A 30 4.92 -6.04 -10.18
C VAL A 30 5.36 -5.34 -8.89
N GLY A 31 6.03 -6.05 -7.98
CA GLY A 31 6.48 -5.48 -6.71
C GLY A 31 7.54 -4.40 -6.90
N GLU A 32 8.46 -4.59 -7.84
CA GLU A 32 9.50 -3.60 -8.16
C GLU A 32 8.90 -2.36 -8.81
N ALA A 33 8.00 -2.55 -9.78
CA ALA A 33 7.29 -1.46 -10.43
C ALA A 33 6.50 -0.61 -9.40
N LEU A 34 5.74 -1.25 -8.50
CA LEU A 34 5.03 -0.53 -7.43
C LEU A 34 6.01 0.20 -6.49
N SER A 35 7.12 -0.44 -6.14
CA SER A 35 8.15 0.15 -5.25
C SER A 35 8.82 1.36 -5.86
N GLU A 36 9.18 1.32 -7.14
CA GLU A 36 9.81 2.46 -7.80
C GLU A 36 8.80 3.62 -7.98
N MET A 37 7.54 3.33 -8.30
CA MET A 37 6.49 4.36 -8.35
C MET A 37 6.26 5.00 -6.98
N MET A 38 6.25 4.21 -5.90
CA MET A 38 6.18 4.71 -4.53
C MET A 38 7.34 5.65 -4.23
N ALA A 39 8.58 5.25 -4.55
CA ALA A 39 9.75 6.07 -4.31
C ALA A 39 9.68 7.40 -5.08
N THR A 40 9.19 7.38 -6.32
CA THR A 40 8.99 8.58 -7.14
C THR A 40 7.95 9.51 -6.54
N MET A 41 6.82 8.98 -6.09
CA MET A 41 5.74 9.77 -5.46
C MET A 41 6.10 10.24 -4.04
N GLN A 42 6.91 9.50 -3.28
CA GLN A 42 7.34 9.90 -1.94
C GLN A 42 8.38 11.01 -1.93
N TYR A 43 9.04 11.27 -3.06
CA TYR A 43 10.05 12.32 -3.19
C TYR A 43 9.50 13.72 -2.89
N ASP A 44 8.21 13.96 -3.18
CA ASP A 44 7.51 15.18 -2.81
C ASP A 44 6.39 14.85 -1.82
N LYS A 45 6.41 15.50 -0.64
CA LYS A 45 5.37 15.39 0.40
C LYS A 45 3.97 15.61 -0.15
N PHE A 46 3.86 16.37 -1.24
CA PHE A 46 2.62 16.63 -1.92
C PHE A 46 1.96 15.36 -2.49
N TRP A 47 2.74 14.40 -2.98
CA TRP A 47 2.25 13.16 -3.60
C TRP A 47 2.27 11.94 -2.65
N ALA A 48 2.70 12.13 -1.40
CA ALA A 48 2.82 11.05 -0.42
C ALA A 48 1.52 10.25 -0.20
N GLY A 49 0.35 10.88 -0.36
CA GLY A 49 -0.95 10.20 -0.27
C GLY A 49 -1.16 9.13 -1.35
N MET A 50 -0.68 9.39 -2.58
CA MET A 50 -0.74 8.44 -3.70
C MET A 50 0.22 7.27 -3.47
N ALA A 51 1.39 7.53 -2.89
CA ALA A 51 2.33 6.47 -2.53
C ALA A 51 1.75 5.47 -1.51
N VAL A 52 0.90 5.94 -0.58
CA VAL A 52 0.23 5.04 0.38
C VAL A 52 -0.78 4.13 -0.32
N GLN A 53 -1.44 4.58 -1.39
CA GLN A 53 -2.33 3.72 -2.18
C GLN A 53 -1.55 2.60 -2.89
N LEU A 54 -0.37 2.91 -3.44
CA LEU A 54 0.54 1.92 -4.01
C LEU A 54 1.01 0.91 -2.96
N GLU A 55 1.38 1.37 -1.76
CA GLU A 55 1.80 0.49 -0.65
C GLU A 55 0.69 -0.50 -0.27
N ASN A 56 -0.54 0.00 -0.10
CA ASN A 56 -1.69 -0.84 0.24
C ASN A 56 -2.04 -1.83 -0.88
N SER A 57 -1.84 -1.44 -2.13
CA SER A 57 -2.03 -2.34 -3.27
C SER A 57 -1.00 -3.47 -3.27
N GLN A 58 0.26 -3.15 -2.95
CA GLN A 58 1.32 -4.14 -2.83
C GLN A 58 1.03 -5.16 -1.72
N LEU A 59 0.61 -4.70 -0.54
CA LEU A 59 0.21 -5.58 0.57
C LEU A 59 -0.98 -6.48 0.20
N ALA A 60 -1.96 -5.93 -0.51
CA ALA A 60 -3.13 -6.69 -0.96
C ALA A 60 -2.78 -7.74 -2.02
N ILE A 61 -1.83 -7.46 -2.92
CA ILE A 61 -1.31 -8.45 -3.88
C ILE A 61 -0.52 -9.55 -3.14
N GLU A 62 0.28 -9.17 -2.14
CA GLU A 62 1.08 -10.12 -1.36
C GLU A 62 0.23 -11.09 -0.53
N ALA A 63 -0.93 -10.64 -0.04
CA ALA A 63 -1.88 -11.49 0.67
C ALA A 63 -2.42 -12.66 -0.18
N GLY A 64 -2.39 -12.56 -1.51
CA GLY A 64 -2.65 -13.67 -2.42
C GLY A 64 -4.08 -14.22 -2.44
N THR A 65 -5.04 -13.57 -1.78
CA THR A 65 -6.46 -13.95 -1.79
C THR A 65 -7.24 -13.23 -2.88
N ASP A 66 -8.32 -13.82 -3.39
CA ASP A 66 -9.16 -13.18 -4.42
C ASP A 66 -9.79 -11.86 -3.92
N ALA A 67 -10.17 -11.79 -2.64
CA ALA A 67 -10.73 -10.58 -2.05
C ALA A 67 -9.69 -9.44 -1.99
N GLU A 68 -8.46 -9.74 -1.58
CA GLU A 68 -7.39 -8.74 -1.55
C GLU A 68 -6.89 -8.41 -2.95
N LYS A 69 -6.90 -9.36 -3.90
CA LYS A 69 -6.65 -9.08 -5.33
C LYS A 69 -7.66 -8.06 -5.87
N GLN A 70 -8.94 -8.22 -5.57
CA GLN A 70 -9.98 -7.25 -5.98
C GLN A 70 -9.77 -5.89 -5.30
N ARG A 71 -9.38 -5.88 -4.02
CA ARG A 71 -9.03 -4.65 -3.31
C ARG A 71 -7.84 -3.94 -3.96
N ALA A 72 -6.79 -4.66 -4.33
CA ALA A 72 -5.64 -4.10 -5.04
C ALA A 72 -6.07 -3.48 -6.38
N VAL A 73 -6.91 -4.17 -7.16
CA VAL A 73 -7.45 -3.64 -8.43
C VAL A 73 -8.21 -2.34 -8.21
N LEU A 74 -9.07 -2.26 -7.18
CA LEU A 74 -9.83 -1.04 -6.87
C LEU A 74 -8.92 0.13 -6.50
N LEU A 75 -7.90 -0.11 -5.67
CA LEU A 75 -6.93 0.92 -5.27
C LEU A 75 -6.12 1.43 -6.46
N LEU A 76 -5.65 0.51 -7.32
CA LEU A 76 -4.86 0.87 -8.50
C LEU A 76 -5.72 1.58 -9.57
N LYS A 77 -7.01 1.24 -9.71
CA LYS A 77 -7.93 1.97 -10.59
C LYS A 77 -8.17 3.40 -10.13
N ASP A 78 -8.40 3.59 -8.83
CA ASP A 78 -8.57 4.92 -8.23
C ASP A 78 -7.31 5.77 -8.45
N LEU A 79 -6.13 5.20 -8.21
CA LEU A 79 -4.86 5.87 -8.47
C LEU A 79 -4.71 6.25 -9.95
N ARG A 80 -5.07 5.37 -10.88
CA ARG A 80 -5.03 5.66 -12.33
C ARG A 80 -5.90 6.85 -12.67
N GLU A 81 -7.13 6.92 -12.14
CA GLU A 81 -8.04 8.04 -12.36
C GLU A 81 -7.45 9.36 -11.81
N GLN A 82 -6.85 9.33 -10.63
CA GLN A 82 -6.16 10.49 -10.08
C GLN A 82 -5.00 10.96 -10.98
N LEU A 83 -4.17 10.04 -11.49
CA LEU A 83 -3.08 10.37 -12.42
C LEU A 83 -3.60 10.93 -13.75
N GLU A 84 -4.69 10.40 -14.27
CA GLU A 84 -5.35 10.96 -15.46
C GLU A 84 -5.85 12.39 -15.24
N GLU A 85 -6.49 12.65 -14.11
CA GLU A 85 -7.00 13.99 -13.82
C GLU A 85 -5.87 15.01 -13.66
N LEU A 86 -4.72 14.60 -13.10
CA LEU A 86 -3.51 15.42 -13.05
C LEU A 86 -2.98 15.74 -14.44
N GLN A 87 -2.91 14.74 -15.33
CA GLN A 87 -2.45 14.92 -16.71
C GLN A 87 -3.38 15.83 -17.52
N ARG A 88 -4.71 15.67 -17.37
CA ARG A 88 -5.71 16.57 -17.97
C ARG A 88 -5.62 18.01 -17.44
N GLY A 89 -5.03 18.20 -16.26
CA GLY A 89 -4.86 19.47 -15.56
C GLY A 89 -3.71 20.37 -16.04
N GLN A 90 -3.12 20.09 -17.21
CA GLN A 90 -1.98 20.79 -17.85
C GLN A 90 -0.58 20.40 -17.36
N VAL A 91 -0.46 19.37 -16.54
CA VAL A 91 0.83 18.91 -16.02
C VAL A 91 1.02 17.46 -16.42
N ALA A 92 1.86 17.20 -17.44
CA ALA A 92 2.23 15.86 -17.89
C ALA A 92 3.18 15.15 -16.89
N MET A 93 2.80 15.16 -15.61
CA MET A 93 3.48 14.41 -14.56
C MET A 93 2.99 12.97 -14.55
N PHE A 94 3.88 12.07 -14.11
CA PHE A 94 3.59 10.67 -13.87
C PHE A 94 3.06 9.87 -15.08
N VAL A 95 3.49 10.24 -16.30
CA VAL A 95 3.06 9.56 -17.53
C VAL A 95 3.51 8.11 -17.53
N LYS A 96 4.79 7.85 -17.21
CA LYS A 96 5.35 6.50 -17.17
C LYS A 96 4.72 5.65 -16.06
N GLU A 97 4.49 6.23 -14.90
CA GLU A 97 3.85 5.59 -13.75
C GLU A 97 2.43 5.17 -14.11
N LYS A 98 1.69 6.02 -14.83
CA LYS A 98 0.36 5.66 -15.34
C LYS A 98 0.42 4.49 -16.32
N GLU A 99 1.35 4.50 -17.27
CA GLU A 99 1.52 3.40 -18.25
C GLU A 99 1.85 2.07 -17.54
N VAL A 100 2.77 2.10 -16.57
CA VAL A 100 3.13 0.94 -15.74
C VAL A 100 1.91 0.44 -14.97
N LEU A 101 1.14 1.35 -14.37
CA LEU A 101 -0.05 1.04 -13.60
C LEU A 101 -1.13 0.37 -14.46
N GLU A 102 -1.33 0.82 -15.69
CA GLU A 102 -2.24 0.19 -16.65
C GLU A 102 -1.81 -1.23 -17.01
N CYS A 103 -0.50 -1.47 -17.19
CA CYS A 103 0.03 -2.83 -17.41
C CYS A 103 -0.21 -3.74 -16.20
N ILE A 104 0.01 -3.26 -14.98
CA ILE A 104 -0.24 -4.03 -13.74
C ILE A 104 -1.74 -4.34 -13.60
N LEU A 105 -2.61 -3.37 -13.87
CA LEU A 105 -4.06 -3.56 -13.85
C LEU A 105 -4.50 -4.63 -14.85
N ALA A 106 -3.98 -4.58 -16.08
CA ALA A 106 -4.30 -5.58 -17.11
C ALA A 106 -3.88 -7.01 -16.68
N LEU A 107 -2.74 -7.15 -15.99
CA LEU A 107 -2.31 -8.43 -15.42
C LEU A 107 -3.25 -8.90 -14.32
N LEU A 108 -3.61 -8.01 -13.37
CA LEU A 108 -4.47 -8.35 -12.25
C LEU A 108 -5.89 -8.71 -12.68
N GLU A 109 -6.45 -8.01 -13.68
CA GLU A 109 -7.77 -8.32 -14.23
C GLU A 109 -7.77 -9.58 -15.11
N GLY A 110 -6.59 -10.07 -15.48
CA GLY A 110 -6.42 -11.30 -16.23
C GLY A 110 -6.78 -12.56 -15.43
N PRO A 111 -6.93 -13.70 -16.13
CA PRO A 111 -7.25 -14.99 -15.53
C PRO A 111 -6.08 -15.60 -14.73
N SER A 112 -4.88 -15.05 -14.88
CA SER A 112 -3.67 -15.58 -14.24
C SER A 112 -3.53 -15.14 -12.78
N LEU A 113 -2.91 -15.99 -11.97
CA LEU A 113 -2.45 -15.62 -10.64
C LEU A 113 -1.30 -14.63 -10.77
N VAL A 114 -1.48 -13.44 -10.20
CA VAL A 114 -0.46 -12.38 -10.19
C VAL A 114 0.08 -12.25 -8.77
N THR A 115 1.40 -12.23 -8.66
CA THR A 115 2.14 -12.03 -7.42
C THR A 115 3.09 -10.86 -7.57
N LEU A 116 3.72 -10.42 -6.49
CA LEU A 116 4.76 -9.39 -6.56
C LEU A 116 5.94 -9.76 -7.45
N LYS A 117 6.18 -11.06 -7.69
CA LYS A 117 7.25 -11.57 -8.55
C LYS A 117 6.83 -11.73 -10.01
N THR A 118 5.55 -11.51 -10.33
CA THR A 118 5.05 -11.59 -11.70
C THR A 118 5.71 -10.50 -12.54
N VAL A 119 6.23 -10.89 -13.70
CA VAL A 119 6.89 -9.96 -14.62
C VAL A 119 5.86 -9.12 -15.37
N VAL A 120 6.11 -7.82 -15.44
CA VAL A 120 5.36 -6.85 -16.23
C VAL A 120 6.03 -6.73 -17.60
N SER A 121 5.62 -7.60 -18.53
CA SER A 121 6.19 -7.65 -19.87
C SER A 121 6.01 -6.33 -20.62
N GLY A 122 7.06 -5.87 -21.30
CA GLY A 122 7.03 -4.66 -22.14
C GLY A 122 7.18 -3.34 -21.39
N VAL A 123 7.31 -3.36 -20.06
CA VAL A 123 7.54 -2.16 -19.25
C VAL A 123 9.02 -2.09 -18.85
N GLN A 124 9.74 -1.12 -19.41
CA GLN A 124 11.07 -0.71 -18.98
C GLN A 124 10.92 0.59 -18.19
N TYR A 125 10.69 0.45 -16.89
CA TYR A 125 10.62 1.59 -15.98
C TYR A 125 12.03 1.84 -15.43
N GLU A 126 12.58 2.99 -15.79
CA GLU A 126 13.80 3.52 -15.18
C GLU A 126 13.39 4.75 -14.38
N ARG A 127 13.78 4.79 -13.10
CA ARG A 127 13.72 5.99 -12.28
C ARG A 127 14.36 7.15 -13.03
N THR A 128 13.54 8.07 -13.55
CA THR A 128 14.08 9.30 -14.13
C THR A 128 14.64 10.16 -13.00
N SER A 129 15.96 10.15 -12.83
CA SER A 129 16.70 11.11 -12.03
C SER A 129 16.50 12.50 -12.64
N GLY A 130 15.45 13.21 -12.20
CA GLY A 130 15.11 14.49 -12.82
C GLY A 130 13.76 15.12 -12.49
N HIS A 131 12.86 14.50 -11.71
CA HIS A 131 11.64 15.18 -11.23
C HIS A 131 11.92 16.13 -10.04
N GLY A 132 13.09 16.78 -10.07
CA GLY A 132 13.48 17.87 -9.18
C GLY A 132 13.05 19.22 -9.76
N SER A 133 11.75 19.50 -9.76
CA SER A 133 11.25 20.89 -9.73
C SER A 133 9.77 20.85 -9.42
N SER A 134 9.43 21.19 -8.17
CA SER A 134 8.06 21.41 -7.75
C SER A 134 7.52 22.67 -8.43
N ALA A 135 6.91 22.51 -9.60
CA ALA A 135 5.92 23.48 -10.03
C ALA A 135 4.85 23.53 -8.92
N PRO A 136 4.44 24.72 -8.43
CA PRO A 136 3.50 24.81 -7.33
C PRO A 136 2.21 24.07 -7.71
N ALA A 137 1.93 22.98 -7.00
CA ALA A 137 0.79 22.13 -7.28
C ALA A 137 -0.49 22.97 -7.34
N SER A 138 -1.19 22.90 -8.47
CA SER A 138 -2.43 23.64 -8.71
C SER A 138 -3.46 23.28 -7.63
N ALA A 139 -4.44 24.17 -7.40
CA ALA A 139 -5.52 23.92 -6.45
C ALA A 139 -6.24 22.57 -6.72
N LYS A 140 -6.33 22.18 -7.99
CA LYS A 140 -6.92 20.91 -8.43
C LYS A 140 -6.08 19.70 -8.04
N ALA A 141 -4.76 19.80 -8.16
CA ALA A 141 -3.86 18.74 -7.68
C ALA A 141 -4.00 18.56 -6.15
N ARG A 142 -4.14 19.66 -5.40
CA ARG A 142 -4.30 19.62 -3.94
C ARG A 142 -5.61 18.94 -3.53
N GLU A 143 -6.66 19.14 -4.31
CA GLU A 143 -7.95 18.47 -4.09
C GLU A 143 -7.86 16.97 -4.38
N LEU A 144 -7.14 16.56 -5.42
CA LEU A 144 -6.95 15.15 -5.77
C LEU A 144 -6.13 14.39 -4.74
N ALA A 145 -5.03 14.98 -4.25
CA ALA A 145 -4.24 14.39 -3.16
C ALA A 145 -5.08 14.20 -1.88
N LYS A 146 -6.02 15.12 -1.60
CA LYS A 146 -6.99 14.97 -0.50
C LYS A 146 -7.98 13.84 -0.77
N LYS A 147 -8.53 13.73 -1.99
CA LYS A 147 -9.45 12.64 -2.35
C LYS A 147 -8.77 11.27 -2.22
N GLY A 148 -7.54 11.12 -2.68
CA GLY A 148 -6.79 9.88 -2.49
C GLY A 148 -6.60 9.51 -1.02
N ALA A 149 -6.33 10.51 -0.16
CA ALA A 149 -6.28 10.33 1.29
C ALA A 149 -7.65 10.00 1.93
N GLU A 150 -8.77 10.41 1.32
CA GLU A 150 -10.12 10.06 1.78
C GLU A 150 -10.54 8.66 1.34
N VAL A 151 -10.17 8.22 0.14
CA VAL A 151 -10.36 6.83 -0.30
C VAL A 151 -9.67 5.87 0.67
N LEU A 152 -8.47 6.23 1.14
CA LEU A 152 -7.76 5.49 2.20
C LEU A 152 -8.47 5.45 3.56
N LYS A 153 -9.41 6.36 3.84
CA LYS A 153 -10.24 6.27 5.07
C LYS A 153 -11.36 5.23 4.92
N ASN A 154 -11.76 4.92 3.69
CA ASN A 154 -12.78 3.91 3.39
C ASN A 154 -12.20 2.48 3.37
N PHE A 155 -10.88 2.35 3.23
CA PHE A 155 -10.19 1.08 3.38
C PHE A 155 -9.51 1.04 4.75
N PRO A 156 -10.00 0.25 5.73
CA PRO A 156 -9.32 0.15 7.01
C PRO A 156 -7.89 -0.34 6.77
N VAL A 157 -6.93 0.55 7.03
CA VAL A 157 -5.54 0.14 7.25
C VAL A 157 -5.60 -0.64 8.55
N ASN A 158 -5.63 -1.96 8.43
CA ASN A 158 -5.58 -2.84 9.57
C ASN A 158 -4.29 -2.50 10.34
N PRO A 159 -4.35 -2.13 11.63
CA PRO A 159 -3.17 -1.76 12.43
C PRO A 159 -2.35 -2.98 12.84
N TRP A 160 -2.55 -4.09 12.13
CA TRP A 160 -2.07 -5.40 12.44
C TRP A 160 -1.57 -6.09 11.17
N ASP A 161 -0.41 -6.73 11.31
CA ASP A 161 0.22 -7.53 10.26
C ASP A 161 -0.11 -9.01 10.52
N PHE A 162 -0.41 -9.74 9.45
CA PHE A 162 -0.69 -11.18 9.49
C PHE A 162 0.46 -11.93 8.81
N LYS A 163 1.06 -12.90 9.50
CA LYS A 163 2.10 -13.78 8.93
C LYS A 163 1.80 -15.23 9.23
N GLU A 164 1.68 -16.03 8.18
CA GLU A 164 1.67 -17.48 8.26
C GLU A 164 3.13 -17.96 8.34
N VAL A 165 3.46 -18.74 9.37
CA VAL A 165 4.82 -19.25 9.59
C VAL A 165 4.94 -20.62 8.90
N ASP A 166 6.10 -20.89 8.31
CA ASP A 166 6.37 -22.09 7.50
C ASP A 166 5.77 -23.37 8.10
N ASN A 167 5.07 -24.12 7.25
CA ASN A 167 4.25 -25.32 7.49
C ASN A 167 2.73 -25.13 7.69
N GLN A 168 2.17 -23.91 7.60
CA GLN A 168 0.72 -23.64 7.70
C GLN A 168 0.07 -24.05 9.04
N VAL A 169 0.88 -24.35 10.07
CA VAL A 169 0.38 -24.79 11.39
C VAL A 169 0.24 -23.60 12.34
N GLU A 170 0.97 -22.51 12.10
CA GLU A 170 1.03 -21.37 13.01
C GLU A 170 0.77 -20.04 12.30
N VAL A 171 -0.05 -19.21 12.95
CA VAL A 171 -0.43 -17.88 12.49
C VAL A 171 0.03 -16.86 13.52
N THR A 172 0.80 -15.87 13.07
CA THR A 172 1.24 -14.76 13.90
C THR A 172 0.53 -13.47 13.48
N VAL A 173 -0.17 -12.86 14.43
CA VAL A 173 -0.78 -11.53 14.26
C VAL A 173 0.02 -10.51 15.09
N THR A 174 0.62 -9.54 14.42
CA THR A 174 1.43 -8.49 15.07
C THR A 174 0.64 -7.19 15.11
N ILE A 175 0.35 -6.66 16.30
CA ILE A 175 -0.37 -5.40 16.48
C ILE A 175 0.58 -4.36 17.06
N ARG A 176 0.68 -3.20 16.42
CA ARG A 176 1.49 -2.09 16.95
C ARG A 176 0.72 -1.33 18.01
N VAL A 177 1.29 -1.21 19.21
CA VAL A 177 0.68 -0.49 20.34
C VAL A 177 1.54 0.70 20.76
N ALA A 178 0.96 1.62 21.54
CA ALA A 178 1.72 2.75 22.06
C ALA A 178 2.78 2.27 23.07
N PRO A 179 3.92 2.96 23.22
CA PRO A 179 4.96 2.58 24.19
C PRO A 179 4.46 2.57 25.65
N SER A 180 3.39 3.31 25.94
CA SER A 180 2.74 3.36 27.25
C SER A 180 1.73 2.23 27.49
N THR A 181 1.43 1.40 26.48
CA THR A 181 0.48 0.30 26.60
C THR A 181 1.08 -0.80 27.48
N THR A 182 0.36 -1.15 28.54
CA THR A 182 0.76 -2.21 29.47
C THR A 182 -0.01 -3.50 29.18
N LYS A 183 0.41 -4.62 29.79
CA LYS A 183 -0.29 -5.91 29.62
C LYS A 183 -1.76 -5.85 30.06
N GLU A 184 -2.07 -5.04 31.08
CA GLU A 184 -3.43 -4.88 31.63
C GLU A 184 -4.37 -4.16 30.66
N ASP A 185 -3.81 -3.39 29.73
CA ASP A 185 -4.56 -2.68 28.70
C ASP A 185 -4.97 -3.61 27.56
N ILE A 186 -4.43 -4.83 27.47
CA ILE A 186 -4.61 -5.75 26.35
C ILE A 186 -5.53 -6.90 26.77
N LYS A 187 -6.62 -7.07 26.03
CA LYS A 187 -7.51 -8.23 26.16
C LYS A 187 -7.54 -8.99 24.85
N VAL A 188 -7.13 -10.25 24.90
CA VAL A 188 -7.17 -11.17 23.77
C VAL A 188 -8.14 -12.30 24.11
N ALA A 189 -9.11 -12.52 23.24
CA ALA A 189 -10.02 -13.66 23.29
C ALA A 189 -9.87 -14.45 21.98
N ILE A 190 -9.37 -15.66 22.11
CA ILE A 190 -9.19 -16.60 21.01
C ILE A 190 -10.28 -17.66 21.15
N GLN A 191 -10.99 -17.94 20.07
CA GLN A 191 -11.90 -19.07 19.94
C GLN A 191 -11.52 -19.82 18.66
N PRO A 192 -11.92 -21.10 18.52
CA PRO A 192 -11.53 -21.89 17.36
C PRO A 192 -11.77 -21.19 16.03
N SER A 193 -12.89 -20.47 15.88
CA SER A 193 -13.24 -19.78 14.64
C SER A 193 -13.21 -18.24 14.71
N SER A 194 -12.71 -17.63 15.79
CA SER A 194 -12.72 -16.17 15.92
C SER A 194 -11.58 -15.62 16.77
N LEU A 195 -11.10 -14.44 16.39
CA LEU A 195 -10.11 -13.69 17.14
C LEU A 195 -10.67 -12.31 17.50
N CYS A 196 -10.62 -11.99 18.79
CA CYS A 196 -10.98 -10.69 19.30
C CYS A 196 -9.83 -10.11 20.12
N VAL A 197 -9.37 -8.92 19.74
CA VAL A 197 -8.32 -8.19 20.43
C VAL A 197 -8.81 -6.78 20.74
N ALA A 198 -8.86 -6.44 22.02
CA ALA A 198 -9.18 -5.11 22.52
C ALA A 198 -7.96 -4.54 23.24
N ILE A 199 -7.60 -3.29 22.90
CA ILE A 199 -6.47 -2.60 23.51
C ILE A 199 -6.97 -1.27 24.06
N ARG A 200 -6.77 -1.03 25.35
CA ARG A 200 -7.17 0.20 26.04
C ARG A 200 -6.33 1.37 25.53
N GLY A 201 -6.98 2.46 25.11
CA GLY A 201 -6.34 3.64 24.53
C GLY A 201 -5.94 3.51 23.05
N HIS A 202 -6.27 2.41 22.37
CA HIS A 202 -5.97 2.25 20.94
C HIS A 202 -6.90 3.09 20.06
N GLU A 203 -6.43 3.54 18.88
CA GLU A 203 -7.20 4.39 17.94
C GLU A 203 -8.46 3.71 17.39
N GLN A 204 -8.54 2.38 17.49
CA GLN A 204 -9.62 1.54 16.94
C GLN A 204 -10.47 0.88 18.04
N GLN A 205 -10.67 1.54 19.18
CA GLN A 205 -11.60 1.03 20.18
C GLN A 205 -13.05 0.93 19.62
N PRO A 206 -13.85 -0.06 20.06
CA PRO A 206 -13.61 -0.95 21.21
C PRO A 206 -12.71 -2.16 20.92
N HIS A 207 -12.52 -2.54 19.65
CA HIS A 207 -11.76 -3.72 19.25
C HIS A 207 -10.81 -3.40 18.10
N VAL A 208 -9.53 -3.71 18.30
CA VAL A 208 -8.50 -3.60 17.27
C VAL A 208 -8.63 -4.73 16.26
N ILE A 209 -9.06 -5.91 16.72
CA ILE A 209 -9.46 -7.04 15.89
C ILE A 209 -10.77 -7.57 16.44
N ASN A 210 -11.75 -7.75 15.57
CA ASN A 210 -12.98 -8.49 15.88
C ASN A 210 -13.41 -9.20 14.60
N GLY A 211 -12.95 -10.44 14.42
CA GLY A 211 -13.07 -11.12 13.14
C GLY A 211 -13.21 -12.63 13.26
N THR A 212 -13.76 -13.22 12.20
CA THR A 212 -13.86 -14.66 11.99
C THR A 212 -12.60 -15.18 11.30
N LEU A 213 -12.07 -16.29 11.76
CA LEU A 213 -10.91 -16.94 11.16
C LEU A 213 -11.32 -17.71 9.89
N ALA A 214 -10.43 -17.80 8.90
CA ALA A 214 -10.68 -18.53 7.65
C ALA A 214 -10.83 -20.05 7.87
N GLY A 215 -10.25 -20.58 8.95
CA GLY A 215 -10.38 -21.95 9.38
C GLY A 215 -10.30 -22.06 10.90
N PRO A 216 -10.75 -23.19 11.49
CA PRO A 216 -10.66 -23.39 12.92
C PRO A 216 -9.20 -23.59 13.36
N ILE A 217 -8.84 -23.04 14.51
CA ILE A 217 -7.54 -23.24 15.17
C ILE A 217 -7.72 -23.99 16.49
N ASP A 218 -6.65 -24.68 16.92
CA ASP A 218 -6.56 -25.23 18.28
C ASP A 218 -6.17 -24.10 19.25
N VAL A 219 -6.89 -23.95 20.37
CA VAL A 219 -6.81 -22.79 21.28
C VAL A 219 -6.31 -23.19 22.66
#